data_AF-A0A0E9LXH3-F1
#
_entry.id   AF-A0A0E9LXH3-F1
#
_cell.length_a   1.000
_cell.length_b   1.000
_cell.length_c   1.000
_cell.angle_alpha   90.00
_cell.angle_beta   90.00
_cell.angle_gamma   90.00
#
_symmetry.space_group_name_H-M   'P 1'
#
loop_
_entity.id
_entity.type
_entity.pdbx_description
1 polymer ?
#
loop_
_entity_poly.entity_id
_entity_poly.type
_entity_poly.pdbx_seq_one_letter_code
_entity_poly.pdbx_strand_id
1 'polypeptide(L)'
;MDDALMSEYNMIIQEVMKRSWTITPYEIISSKEFDEVKDNPDLSFLMTTIVSFAKDKTKARYNFISLLMGEPKADVRTMPDLCSLPLSYTRVEEASYHYKLEAFVLFIQNHVKNVLENDKLIGERGFRHYNKDQGSLQGKKLLLTKEDLAKDLQTPQAVKAIYPYDFEIVSREDIADAIKRQDPDVVFLHKVGPEGTRIRARVYKLLVGAADSKLYYWDYGMIKHVSDDAFQEKDLKKLK
;
A
#
# COMPACT_ATOMS: atom_id res chain seq x y z
N MET A 1 11.96 -10.88 -9.92
CA MET A 1 10.90 -10.55 -10.90
C MET A 1 9.84 -11.62 -10.84
N ASP A 2 8.58 -11.34 -11.19
CA ASP A 2 7.63 -12.42 -11.42
C ASP A 2 8.12 -13.28 -12.60
N ASP A 3 8.01 -14.60 -12.49
CA ASP A 3 8.53 -15.55 -13.48
C ASP A 3 7.70 -15.52 -14.78
N ALA A 4 6.52 -14.88 -14.76
CA ALA A 4 5.71 -14.65 -15.94
C ALA A 4 6.41 -13.69 -16.93
N LEU A 5 6.73 -14.20 -18.12
CA LEU A 5 7.40 -13.48 -19.22
C LEU A 5 6.71 -12.18 -19.66
N MET A 6 5.39 -12.04 -19.43
CA MET A 6 4.56 -10.88 -19.81
C MET A 6 3.78 -10.33 -18.61
N SER A 7 4.43 -10.25 -17.45
CA SER A 7 3.83 -9.64 -16.26
C SER A 7 3.74 -8.12 -16.42
N GLU A 8 2.52 -7.57 -16.40
CA GLU A 8 2.29 -6.12 -16.41
C GLU A 8 2.91 -5.47 -15.16
N TYR A 9 2.84 -6.15 -14.01
CA TYR A 9 3.54 -5.74 -12.80
C TYR A 9 5.03 -5.53 -13.05
N ASN A 10 5.70 -6.52 -13.67
CA ASN A 10 7.12 -6.46 -14.00
C ASN A 10 7.46 -5.22 -14.85
N MET A 11 6.65 -4.89 -15.86
CA MET A 11 6.86 -3.69 -16.68
C MET A 11 6.73 -2.41 -15.85
N ILE A 12 5.64 -2.29 -15.09
CA ILE A 12 5.33 -1.08 -14.33
C ILE A 12 6.37 -0.86 -13.22
N ILE A 13 6.70 -1.89 -12.44
CA ILE A 13 7.65 -1.74 -11.33
C ILE A 13 9.04 -1.38 -11.81
N GLN A 14 9.49 -1.89 -12.96
CA GLN A 14 10.78 -1.49 -13.55
C GLN A 14 10.82 -0.01 -13.90
N GLU A 15 9.76 0.51 -14.54
CA GLU A 15 9.66 1.93 -14.87
C GLU A 15 9.58 2.81 -13.62
N VAL A 16 8.84 2.36 -12.60
CA VAL A 16 8.73 3.04 -11.29
C VAL A 16 10.10 3.10 -10.61
N MET A 17 10.81 1.98 -10.52
CA MET A 17 12.13 1.94 -9.88
C MET A 17 13.12 2.86 -10.58
N LYS A 18 13.12 2.87 -11.92
CA LYS A 18 14.00 3.73 -12.72
C LYS A 18 13.78 5.21 -12.48
N ARG A 19 12.54 5.64 -12.24
CA ARG A 19 12.20 7.06 -12.07
C ARG A 19 12.22 7.55 -10.62
N SER A 20 11.94 6.66 -9.67
CA SER A 20 11.63 7.07 -8.28
C SER A 20 12.58 6.52 -7.22
N TRP A 21 13.31 5.42 -7.48
CA TRP A 21 14.28 4.89 -6.52
C TRP A 21 15.64 5.58 -6.65
N THR A 22 16.09 6.21 -5.57
CA THR A 22 17.27 7.09 -5.54
C THR A 22 18.16 6.91 -4.31
N ILE A 23 17.72 6.12 -3.31
CA ILE A 23 18.44 5.98 -2.03
C ILE A 23 19.67 5.07 -2.13
N THR A 24 19.62 4.03 -2.96
CA THR A 24 20.71 3.07 -3.18
C THR A 24 20.79 2.66 -4.64
N PRO A 25 21.97 2.24 -5.13
CA PRO A 25 22.07 1.49 -6.38
C PRO A 25 21.20 0.23 -6.31
N TYR A 26 20.63 -0.16 -7.45
CA TYR A 26 19.82 -1.36 -7.55
C TYR A 26 20.05 -2.05 -8.90
N GLU A 27 19.71 -3.33 -8.93
CA GLU A 27 19.60 -4.11 -10.15
C GLU A 27 18.29 -4.92 -10.12
N ILE A 28 17.87 -5.37 -11.29
CA ILE A 28 16.68 -6.20 -11.43
C ILE A 28 17.13 -7.63 -11.62
N ILE A 29 16.75 -8.50 -10.68
CA ILE A 29 17.16 -9.90 -10.66
C ILE A 29 15.96 -10.84 -10.85
N SER A 30 16.24 -12.00 -11.42
CA SER A 30 15.33 -13.15 -11.50
C SER A 30 15.15 -13.82 -10.13
N SER A 31 14.13 -14.66 -10.01
CA SER A 31 13.90 -15.49 -8.81
C SER A 31 15.08 -16.42 -8.52
N LYS A 32 15.74 -16.92 -9.58
CA LYS A 32 16.91 -17.78 -9.46
C LYS A 32 18.12 -17.01 -8.88
N GLU A 33 18.40 -15.83 -9.42
CA GLU A 33 19.48 -14.98 -8.90
C GLU A 33 19.21 -14.55 -7.46
N PHE A 34 17.94 -14.28 -7.12
CA PHE A 34 17.54 -14.02 -5.74
C PHE A 34 17.94 -15.16 -4.81
N ASP A 35 17.64 -16.42 -5.15
CA ASP A 35 18.00 -17.58 -4.31
C ASP A 35 19.51 -17.71 -4.08
N GLU A 36 20.34 -17.22 -5.02
CA GLU A 36 21.80 -17.23 -4.92
C GLU A 36 22.34 -16.14 -3.97
N VAL A 37 21.64 -15.00 -3.84
CA VAL A 37 22.15 -13.83 -3.09
C VAL A 37 21.35 -13.46 -1.83
N LYS A 38 20.17 -14.06 -1.62
CA LYS A 38 19.24 -13.71 -0.52
C LYS A 38 19.81 -13.90 0.89
N ASP A 39 20.88 -14.67 1.03
CA ASP A 39 21.55 -14.91 2.29
C ASP A 39 22.57 -13.81 2.66
N ASN A 40 22.79 -12.82 1.77
CA ASN A 40 23.71 -11.71 2.01
C ASN A 40 23.03 -10.57 2.80
N PRO A 41 23.43 -10.30 4.05
CA PRO A 41 22.81 -9.26 4.88
C PRO A 41 23.10 -7.83 4.43
N ASP A 42 24.05 -7.62 3.52
CA ASP A 42 24.35 -6.30 2.95
C ASP A 42 23.39 -5.93 1.79
N LEU A 43 22.54 -6.86 1.36
CA LEU A 43 21.56 -6.65 0.30
C LEU A 43 20.14 -6.50 0.86
N SER A 44 19.33 -5.70 0.16
CA SER A 44 17.90 -5.56 0.39
C SER A 44 17.12 -5.88 -0.88
N PHE A 45 15.92 -6.45 -0.74
CA PHE A 45 15.11 -6.94 -1.83
C PHE A 45 13.72 -6.30 -1.78
N LEU A 46 13.40 -5.52 -2.82
CA LEU A 46 12.05 -5.03 -3.06
C LEU A 46 11.28 -6.06 -3.91
N MET A 47 10.27 -6.70 -3.34
CA MET A 47 9.52 -7.76 -4.02
C MET A 47 8.08 -7.87 -3.53
N THR A 48 7.25 -8.56 -4.33
CA THR A 48 5.91 -8.94 -3.89
C THR A 48 5.99 -10.17 -2.99
N THR A 49 5.40 -10.10 -1.80
CA THR A 49 5.32 -11.23 -0.86
C THR A 49 3.88 -11.63 -0.61
N ILE A 50 3.66 -12.91 -0.27
CA ILE A 50 2.33 -13.40 0.11
C ILE A 50 2.24 -13.51 1.63
N VAL A 51 1.40 -12.67 2.23
CA VAL A 51 1.18 -12.64 3.68
C VAL A 51 -0.12 -13.37 4.04
N SER A 52 -0.04 -14.16 5.10
CA SER A 52 -1.20 -14.76 5.78
C SER A 52 -1.03 -14.60 7.28
N PHE A 53 -2.11 -14.29 8.00
CA PHE A 53 -2.05 -14.04 9.43
C PHE A 53 -2.49 -15.29 10.18
N ALA A 54 -1.54 -16.03 10.78
CA ALA A 54 -1.83 -17.28 11.49
C ALA A 54 -2.87 -17.14 12.62
N LYS A 55 -2.96 -15.95 13.24
CA LYS A 55 -3.97 -15.63 14.27
C LYS A 55 -5.37 -15.44 13.70
N ASP A 56 -5.47 -15.09 12.42
CA ASP A 56 -6.74 -15.00 11.73
C ASP A 56 -7.09 -16.44 11.31
N LYS A 57 -8.15 -17.02 11.88
CA LYS A 57 -8.68 -18.35 11.48
C LYS A 57 -9.34 -18.31 10.09
N THR A 58 -8.70 -17.64 9.14
CA THR A 58 -9.15 -17.39 7.78
C THR A 58 -8.11 -17.94 6.82
N LYS A 59 -8.54 -18.30 5.60
CA LYS A 59 -7.61 -18.69 4.52
C LYS A 59 -7.19 -17.48 3.67
N ALA A 60 -7.31 -16.28 4.23
CA ALA A 60 -7.04 -15.05 3.52
C ALA A 60 -5.54 -14.91 3.25
N ARG A 61 -5.18 -14.65 2.00
CA ARG A 61 -3.81 -14.38 1.55
C ARG A 61 -3.80 -13.05 0.83
N TYR A 62 -2.77 -12.25 1.08
CA TYR A 62 -2.61 -10.92 0.51
C TYR A 62 -1.29 -10.83 -0.21
N ASN A 63 -1.28 -10.09 -1.31
CA ASN A 63 -0.05 -9.60 -1.92
C ASN A 63 0.38 -8.34 -1.17
N PHE A 64 1.64 -8.29 -0.77
CA PHE A 64 2.28 -7.11 -0.19
C PHE A 64 3.46 -6.73 -1.08
N ILE A 65 3.78 -5.44 -1.18
CA ILE A 65 5.10 -4.98 -1.63
C ILE A 65 5.97 -4.84 -0.38
N SER A 66 7.09 -5.55 -0.37
CA SER A 66 7.95 -5.69 0.79
C SER A 66 9.39 -5.34 0.42
N LEU A 67 10.04 -4.57 1.30
CA LEU A 67 11.48 -4.38 1.31
C LEU A 67 12.08 -5.22 2.43
N LEU A 68 12.74 -6.30 2.05
CA LEU A 68 13.31 -7.29 2.97
C LEU A 68 14.84 -7.18 2.99
N MET A 69 15.47 -7.40 4.14
CA MET A 69 16.92 -7.59 4.21
C MET A 69 17.28 -9.05 3.92
N GLY A 70 18.41 -9.26 3.24
CA GLY A 70 18.99 -10.58 3.16
C GLY A 70 19.34 -11.12 4.55
N GLU A 71 19.19 -12.42 4.74
CA GLU A 71 19.42 -13.06 6.03
C GLU A 71 19.87 -14.51 5.80
N PRO A 72 21.05 -14.91 6.31
CA PRO A 72 21.56 -16.26 6.12
C PRO A 72 20.56 -17.34 6.55
N LYS A 73 20.29 -18.30 5.66
CA LYS A 73 19.38 -19.44 5.91
C LYS A 73 17.93 -19.04 6.23
N ALA A 74 17.53 -17.80 5.97
CA ALA A 74 16.14 -17.39 6.12
C ALA A 74 15.30 -17.79 4.90
N ASP A 75 14.03 -18.12 5.20
CA ASP A 75 12.95 -18.11 4.23
C ASP A 75 12.44 -16.67 4.08
N VAL A 76 11.89 -16.31 2.92
CA VAL A 76 11.30 -14.98 2.66
C VAL A 76 10.32 -14.56 3.77
N ARG A 77 9.58 -15.51 4.35
CA ARG A 77 8.62 -15.26 5.45
C ARG A 77 9.28 -14.87 6.78
N THR A 78 10.59 -15.04 6.89
CA THR A 78 11.38 -14.84 8.11
C THR A 78 12.51 -13.82 7.94
N MET A 79 12.73 -13.33 6.72
CA MET A 79 13.68 -12.26 6.46
C MET A 79 13.29 -10.99 7.23
N PRO A 80 14.26 -10.20 7.72
CA PRO A 80 13.96 -8.92 8.37
C PRO A 80 13.21 -7.99 7.42
N ASP A 81 12.01 -7.56 7.83
CA ASP A 81 11.16 -6.65 7.06
C ASP A 81 11.44 -5.20 7.44
N LEU A 82 11.98 -4.43 6.50
CA LEU A 82 12.15 -2.99 6.67
C LEU A 82 10.82 -2.26 6.48
N CYS A 83 10.04 -2.65 5.47
CA CYS A 83 8.77 -2.02 5.17
C CYS A 83 7.93 -2.91 4.26
N SER A 84 6.67 -3.13 4.65
CA SER A 84 5.71 -3.89 3.84
C SER A 84 4.34 -3.19 3.79
N LEU A 85 3.80 -3.02 2.59
CA LEU A 85 2.47 -2.44 2.34
C LEU A 85 1.55 -3.44 1.64
N PRO A 86 0.27 -3.56 2.05
CA PRO A 86 -0.69 -4.40 1.36
C PRO A 86 -1.00 -3.84 -0.03
N LEU A 87 -0.90 -4.67 -1.06
CA LEU A 87 -1.27 -4.33 -2.43
C LEU A 87 -2.68 -4.80 -2.77
N SER A 88 -2.95 -6.10 -2.54
CA SER A 88 -4.22 -6.71 -2.90
C SER A 88 -4.48 -7.99 -2.11
N TYR A 89 -5.71 -8.51 -2.23
CA TYR A 89 -5.97 -9.91 -1.94
C TYR A 89 -5.44 -10.78 -3.09
N THR A 90 -4.89 -11.98 -2.85
CA THR A 90 -4.21 -12.77 -3.92
C THR A 90 -5.11 -13.21 -5.08
N ARG A 91 -6.43 -13.01 -4.98
CA ARG A 91 -7.40 -13.33 -6.05
C ARG A 91 -7.94 -12.09 -6.77
N VAL A 92 -7.42 -10.92 -6.43
CA VAL A 92 -7.76 -9.65 -7.04
C VAL A 92 -6.78 -9.38 -8.17
N GLU A 93 -7.29 -8.86 -9.28
CA GLU A 93 -6.48 -8.50 -10.44
C GLU A 93 -5.49 -7.38 -10.12
N GLU A 94 -4.29 -7.47 -10.67
CA GLU A 94 -3.19 -6.56 -10.33
C GLU A 94 -3.46 -5.11 -10.76
N ALA A 95 -4.28 -4.93 -11.79
CA ALA A 95 -4.77 -3.62 -12.25
C ALA A 95 -5.49 -2.81 -11.16
N SER A 96 -5.95 -3.45 -10.06
CA SER A 96 -6.52 -2.78 -8.89
C SER A 96 -5.52 -1.87 -8.13
N TYR A 97 -4.21 -2.14 -8.23
CA TYR A 97 -3.17 -1.40 -7.52
C TYR A 97 -2.01 -0.91 -8.39
N HIS A 98 -1.87 -1.39 -9.63
CA HIS A 98 -0.78 -1.01 -10.54
C HIS A 98 -0.56 0.50 -10.66
N TYR A 99 -1.64 1.27 -10.82
CA TYR A 99 -1.58 2.73 -10.93
C TYR A 99 -1.12 3.46 -9.66
N LYS A 100 -1.00 2.75 -8.53
CA LYS A 100 -0.54 3.27 -7.22
C LYS A 100 0.90 2.85 -6.87
N LEU A 101 1.55 1.98 -7.66
CA LEU A 101 2.85 1.39 -7.32
C LEU A 101 3.94 2.43 -7.07
N GLU A 102 3.94 3.54 -7.82
CA GLU A 102 4.91 4.61 -7.61
C GLU A 102 4.84 5.22 -6.22
N ALA A 103 3.63 5.53 -5.74
CA ALA A 103 3.44 6.05 -4.40
C ALA A 103 3.91 5.05 -3.34
N PHE A 104 3.75 3.73 -3.56
CA PHE A 104 4.24 2.73 -2.61
C PHE A 104 5.76 2.61 -2.60
N VAL A 105 6.41 2.71 -3.76
CA VAL A 105 7.88 2.75 -3.83
C VAL A 105 8.43 4.00 -3.15
N LEU A 106 7.81 5.16 -3.39
CA LEU A 106 8.15 6.41 -2.71
C LEU A 106 7.91 6.32 -1.19
N PHE A 107 6.80 5.70 -0.75
CA PHE A 107 6.54 5.44 0.68
C PHE A 107 7.67 4.62 1.29
N ILE A 108 8.04 3.49 0.66
CA ILE A 108 9.08 2.59 1.16
C ILE A 108 10.41 3.34 1.25
N GLN A 109 10.78 4.08 0.21
CA GLN A 109 12.00 4.88 0.20
C GLN A 109 12.02 5.91 1.35
N ASN A 110 10.92 6.64 1.54
CA ASN A 110 10.82 7.63 2.61
C ASN A 110 10.81 6.98 3.99
N HIS A 111 10.17 5.82 4.14
CA HIS A 111 10.21 5.03 5.38
C HIS A 111 11.63 4.61 5.72
N VAL A 112 12.41 4.11 4.75
CA VAL A 112 13.81 3.74 4.97
C VAL A 112 14.63 4.94 5.44
N LYS A 113 14.48 6.12 4.81
CA LYS A 113 15.14 7.35 5.28
C LYS A 113 14.81 7.66 6.75
N ASN A 114 13.53 7.58 7.11
CA ASN A 114 13.09 7.83 8.49
C ASN A 114 13.63 6.77 9.47
N VAL A 115 13.70 5.50 9.06
CA VAL A 115 14.27 4.41 9.87
C VAL A 115 15.77 4.60 10.09
N LEU A 116 16.51 5.07 9.08
CA LEU A 116 17.93 5.40 9.21
C LEU A 116 18.18 6.52 10.21
N GLU A 117 17.23 7.46 10.34
CA GLU A 117 17.27 8.52 11.36
C GLU A 117 16.75 8.03 12.73
N ASN A 118 15.85 7.04 12.76
CA ASN A 118 15.20 6.53 13.97
C ASN A 118 14.80 5.05 13.84
N ASP A 119 15.64 4.16 14.35
CA ASP A 119 15.48 2.69 14.31
C ASP A 119 14.21 2.16 15.00
N LYS A 120 13.56 2.94 15.87
CA LYS A 120 12.29 2.60 16.54
C LYS A 120 11.12 2.48 15.57
N LEU A 121 11.29 2.96 14.34
CA LEU A 121 10.31 2.86 13.27
C LEU A 121 10.33 1.50 12.55
N ILE A 122 11.26 0.60 12.89
CA ILE A 122 11.33 -0.75 12.32
C ILE A 122 10.17 -1.65 12.81
N GLY A 123 9.55 -2.37 11.88
CA GLY A 123 8.54 -3.41 12.13
C GLY A 123 7.13 -2.88 12.43
N GLU A 124 6.22 -3.78 12.82
CA GLU A 124 4.76 -3.51 12.96
C GLU A 124 4.43 -2.36 13.94
N ARG A 125 5.33 -2.05 14.89
CA ARG A 125 5.16 -0.94 15.83
C ARG A 125 5.46 0.43 15.18
N GLY A 126 6.26 0.45 14.12
CA GLY A 126 6.56 1.64 13.32
C GLY A 126 5.32 2.19 12.63
N PHE A 127 4.49 1.33 12.03
CA PHE A 127 3.23 1.74 11.40
C PHE A 127 2.26 2.42 12.38
N ARG A 128 2.30 2.06 13.67
CA ARG A 128 1.49 2.73 14.70
C ARG A 128 1.92 4.18 14.98
N HIS A 129 3.16 4.57 14.66
CA HIS A 129 3.58 5.98 14.76
C HIS A 129 2.97 6.84 13.66
N TYR A 130 2.73 6.31 12.47
CA TYR A 130 2.05 7.04 11.39
C TYR A 130 0.62 7.44 11.77
N ASN A 131 -0.06 6.63 12.60
CA ASN A 131 -1.37 6.96 13.14
C ASN A 131 -1.34 8.03 14.26
N LYS A 132 -0.17 8.36 14.83
CA LYS A 132 -0.04 9.42 15.84
C LYS A 132 0.29 10.77 15.23
N ASP A 133 1.07 10.77 14.15
CA ASP A 133 1.41 11.96 13.35
C ASP A 133 0.59 12.01 12.04
N GLN A 134 -0.70 11.62 12.11
CA GLN A 134 -1.63 11.77 10.99
C GLN A 134 -1.55 13.23 10.56
N GLY A 135 -0.94 13.48 9.39
CA GLY A 135 -0.90 14.82 8.84
C GLY A 135 -2.32 15.35 8.76
N SER A 136 -2.49 16.66 8.90
CA SER A 136 -3.81 17.23 8.70
C SER A 136 -4.24 17.03 7.25
N LEU A 137 -5.45 16.52 7.04
CA LEU A 137 -6.10 16.51 5.73
C LEU A 137 -6.68 17.88 5.38
N GLN A 138 -6.68 18.84 6.32
CA GLN A 138 -7.06 20.22 6.05
C GLN A 138 -6.09 20.83 5.04
N GLY A 139 -6.63 21.37 3.95
CA GLY A 139 -5.83 21.92 2.85
C GLY A 139 -5.32 20.88 1.86
N LYS A 140 -5.68 19.59 2.02
CA LYS A 140 -5.45 18.54 1.03
C LYS A 140 -6.76 18.20 0.31
N LYS A 141 -6.66 17.82 -0.97
CA LYS A 141 -7.75 17.22 -1.73
C LYS A 141 -7.69 15.70 -1.60
N LEU A 142 -8.75 15.11 -1.04
CA LEU A 142 -8.92 13.67 -0.93
C LEU A 142 -9.54 13.07 -2.21
N LEU A 143 -8.79 12.25 -2.92
CA LEU A 143 -9.25 11.51 -4.10
C LEU A 143 -9.77 10.13 -3.72
N LEU A 144 -11.00 9.84 -4.16
CA LEU A 144 -11.73 8.61 -3.86
C LEU A 144 -12.19 7.95 -5.16
N THR A 145 -11.96 6.65 -5.33
CA THR A 145 -12.60 5.89 -6.41
C THR A 145 -13.97 5.42 -5.95
N LYS A 146 -14.96 5.40 -6.86
CA LYS A 146 -16.32 5.03 -6.50
C LYS A 146 -16.42 3.58 -6.01
N GLU A 147 -15.63 2.68 -6.60
CA GLU A 147 -15.59 1.25 -6.26
C GLU A 147 -15.03 0.95 -4.87
N ASP A 148 -14.22 1.84 -4.30
CA ASP A 148 -13.65 1.66 -2.96
C ASP A 148 -14.60 2.17 -1.86
N LEU A 149 -15.65 2.91 -2.21
CA LEU A 149 -16.61 3.50 -1.28
C LEU A 149 -17.81 2.58 -1.00
N ALA A 150 -18.30 2.62 0.24
CA ALA A 150 -19.57 2.01 0.59
C ALA A 150 -20.70 2.63 -0.22
N LYS A 151 -21.73 1.84 -0.56
CA LYS A 151 -22.80 2.25 -1.51
C LYS A 151 -23.48 3.57 -1.13
N ASP A 152 -23.65 3.81 0.15
CA ASP A 152 -24.23 5.02 0.73
C ASP A 152 -23.31 6.26 0.62
N LEU A 153 -22.01 6.07 0.37
CA LEU A 153 -21.02 7.13 0.19
C LEU A 153 -20.65 7.41 -1.27
N GLN A 154 -21.24 6.71 -2.24
CA GLN A 154 -20.87 6.83 -3.67
C GLN A 154 -21.37 8.11 -4.36
N THR A 155 -21.81 9.12 -3.59
CA THR A 155 -22.21 10.44 -4.11
C THR A 155 -21.45 11.54 -3.39
N PRO A 156 -21.08 12.64 -4.07
CA PRO A 156 -20.41 13.76 -3.41
C PRO A 156 -21.23 14.33 -2.24
N GLN A 157 -22.56 14.36 -2.35
CA GLN A 157 -23.43 14.87 -1.29
C GLN A 157 -23.31 14.04 -0.01
N ALA A 158 -23.24 12.71 -0.12
CA ALA A 158 -23.10 11.82 1.02
C ALA A 158 -21.74 11.97 1.72
N VAL A 159 -20.65 12.06 0.95
CA VAL A 159 -19.31 12.29 1.51
C VAL A 159 -19.24 13.66 2.19
N LYS A 160 -19.73 14.73 1.53
CA LYS A 160 -19.71 16.10 2.07
C LYS A 160 -20.52 16.27 3.35
N ALA A 161 -21.58 15.48 3.55
CA ALA A 161 -22.36 15.49 4.80
C ALA A 161 -21.52 15.03 6.01
N ILE A 162 -20.46 14.25 5.77
CA ILE A 162 -19.60 13.70 6.80
C ILE A 162 -18.25 14.42 6.79
N TYR A 163 -17.55 14.50 5.67
CA TYR A 163 -16.18 14.99 5.56
C TYR A 163 -16.14 16.49 5.18
N PRO A 164 -15.55 17.37 6.01
CA PRO A 164 -15.64 18.82 5.85
C PRO A 164 -14.61 19.43 4.89
N TYR A 165 -13.57 18.69 4.51
CA TYR A 165 -12.47 19.17 3.67
C TYR A 165 -12.69 18.85 2.19
N ASP A 166 -11.76 19.30 1.35
CA ASP A 166 -11.84 19.08 -0.10
C ASP A 166 -11.69 17.60 -0.45
N PHE A 167 -12.57 17.12 -1.32
CA PHE A 167 -12.53 15.76 -1.85
C PHE A 167 -13.11 15.71 -3.25
N GLU A 168 -12.79 14.64 -3.97
CA GLU A 168 -13.32 14.36 -5.30
C GLU A 168 -13.49 12.86 -5.51
N ILE A 169 -14.62 12.45 -6.09
CA ILE A 169 -14.81 11.06 -6.55
C ILE A 169 -14.33 11.00 -8.00
N VAL A 170 -13.25 10.26 -8.24
CA VAL A 170 -12.46 10.31 -9.47
C VAL A 170 -12.24 8.93 -10.08
N SER A 171 -11.66 8.91 -11.28
CA SER A 171 -11.18 7.70 -11.95
C SER A 171 -9.84 7.22 -11.39
N ARG A 172 -9.40 6.03 -11.80
CA ARG A 172 -8.07 5.51 -11.43
C ARG A 172 -6.96 6.31 -12.12
N GLU A 173 -7.23 6.78 -13.32
CA GLU A 173 -6.35 7.60 -14.15
C GLU A 173 -6.05 8.93 -13.47
N ASP A 174 -7.04 9.59 -12.88
CA ASP A 174 -6.86 10.84 -12.14
C ASP A 174 -5.89 10.69 -10.95
N ILE A 175 -6.00 9.55 -10.24
CA ILE A 175 -5.08 9.22 -9.13
C ILE A 175 -3.68 8.94 -9.68
N ALA A 176 -3.57 8.15 -10.76
CA ALA A 176 -2.29 7.86 -11.41
C ALA A 176 -1.56 9.14 -11.83
N ASP A 177 -2.30 10.09 -12.41
CA ASP A 177 -1.80 11.37 -12.84
C ASP A 177 -1.35 12.26 -11.67
N ALA A 178 -2.09 12.28 -10.56
CA ALA A 178 -1.69 12.99 -9.35
C ALA A 178 -0.39 12.44 -8.76
N ILE A 179 -0.24 11.11 -8.72
CA ILE A 179 0.97 10.41 -8.27
C ILE A 179 2.15 10.73 -9.19
N LYS A 180 1.95 10.65 -10.51
CA LYS A 180 2.98 10.93 -11.51
C LYS A 180 3.48 12.38 -11.45
N ARG A 181 2.58 13.33 -11.16
CA ARG A 181 2.94 14.74 -10.94
C ARG A 181 3.56 14.99 -9.56
N GLN A 182 3.56 14.00 -8.68
CA GLN A 182 3.91 14.15 -7.26
C GLN A 182 3.20 15.37 -6.67
N ASP A 183 1.87 15.40 -6.79
CA ASP A 183 1.07 16.54 -6.33
C ASP A 183 1.06 16.60 -4.79
N PRO A 184 1.68 17.63 -4.17
CA PRO A 184 1.82 17.68 -2.72
C PRO A 184 0.50 17.85 -2.01
N ASP A 185 -0.54 18.35 -2.70
CA ASP A 185 -1.83 18.68 -2.10
C ASP A 185 -2.87 17.57 -2.28
N VAL A 186 -2.48 16.46 -2.89
CA VAL A 186 -3.37 15.31 -3.12
C VAL A 186 -3.08 14.19 -2.15
N VAL A 187 -4.15 13.63 -1.58
CA VAL A 187 -4.16 12.37 -0.83
C VAL A 187 -5.17 11.44 -1.47
N PHE A 188 -4.86 10.16 -1.65
CA PHE A 188 -5.77 9.19 -2.26
C PHE A 188 -6.03 7.98 -1.36
N LEU A 189 -7.17 7.34 -1.56
CA LEU A 189 -7.55 6.11 -0.87
C LEU A 189 -6.92 4.86 -1.53
N HIS A 190 -6.33 4.01 -0.69
CA HIS A 190 -5.97 2.64 -1.04
C HIS A 190 -6.72 1.66 -0.14
N LYS A 191 -7.73 0.99 -0.71
CA LYS A 191 -8.50 -0.06 -0.05
C LYS A 191 -8.01 -1.42 -0.54
N VAL A 192 -7.68 -2.31 0.39
CA VAL A 192 -7.31 -3.70 0.08
C VAL A 192 -8.28 -4.63 0.77
N GLY A 193 -9.05 -5.38 0.00
CA GLY A 193 -10.05 -6.29 0.52
C GLY A 193 -10.30 -7.49 -0.40
N PRO A 194 -11.23 -8.37 -0.02
CA PRO A 194 -11.56 -9.60 -0.76
C PRO A 194 -12.34 -9.37 -2.07
N GLU A 195 -12.62 -8.12 -2.44
CA GLU A 195 -13.35 -7.64 -3.63
C GLU A 195 -14.57 -8.46 -4.01
N GLY A 196 -15.55 -8.47 -3.10
CA GLY A 196 -16.83 -9.15 -3.34
C GLY A 196 -16.78 -10.68 -3.19
N THR A 197 -15.64 -11.26 -2.83
CA THR A 197 -15.59 -12.68 -2.44
C THR A 197 -16.21 -12.89 -1.05
N ARG A 198 -16.73 -14.10 -0.78
CA ARG A 198 -17.34 -14.47 0.51
C ARG A 198 -16.31 -14.79 1.60
N ILE A 199 -15.04 -14.44 1.38
CA ILE A 199 -13.94 -14.80 2.27
C ILE A 199 -13.92 -13.84 3.45
N ARG A 200 -13.93 -14.38 4.66
CA ARG A 200 -13.64 -13.59 5.86
C ARG A 200 -12.17 -13.16 5.80
N ALA A 201 -11.94 -11.88 5.62
CA ALA A 201 -10.62 -11.27 5.45
C ALA A 201 -10.57 -9.91 6.17
N ARG A 202 -9.36 -9.40 6.37
CA ARG A 202 -9.09 -8.01 6.71
C ARG A 202 -9.35 -7.15 5.48
N VAL A 203 -9.94 -5.99 5.71
CA VAL A 203 -10.09 -4.92 4.73
C VAL A 203 -9.20 -3.79 5.22
N TYR A 204 -8.06 -3.59 4.57
CA TYR A 204 -7.14 -2.49 4.85
C TYR A 204 -7.61 -1.21 4.17
N LYS A 205 -7.40 -0.08 4.83
CA LYS A 205 -7.77 1.25 4.37
C LYS A 205 -6.63 2.19 4.70
N LEU A 206 -6.02 2.74 3.65
CA LEU A 206 -4.90 3.66 3.75
C LEU A 206 -5.26 4.95 3.03
N LEU A 207 -4.88 6.09 3.60
CA LEU A 207 -4.82 7.34 2.86
C LEU A 207 -3.35 7.71 2.64
N VAL A 208 -2.96 7.87 1.38
CA VAL A 208 -1.57 8.04 0.95
C VAL A 208 -1.43 9.35 0.21
N GLY A 209 -0.45 10.17 0.57
CA GLY A 209 -0.13 11.40 -0.18
C GLY A 209 0.46 11.08 -1.56
N ALA A 210 0.11 11.84 -2.58
CA ALA A 210 0.59 11.59 -3.94
C ALA A 210 2.06 12.00 -4.16
N ALA A 211 2.57 12.98 -3.41
CA ALA A 211 3.97 13.44 -3.51
C ALA A 211 4.88 12.84 -2.44
N ASP A 212 4.51 13.04 -1.18
CA ASP A 212 5.33 12.67 -0.02
C ASP A 212 5.19 11.18 0.30
N SER A 213 4.17 10.53 -0.27
CA SER A 213 3.77 9.18 0.09
C SER A 213 3.73 9.02 1.60
N LYS A 214 3.23 10.02 2.33
CA LYS A 214 2.97 9.93 3.76
C LYS A 214 1.64 9.19 3.95
N LEU A 215 1.56 8.39 5.02
CA LEU A 215 0.28 7.83 5.46
C LEU A 215 -0.47 8.83 6.33
N TYR A 216 -1.64 9.26 5.86
CA TYR A 216 -2.56 10.15 6.55
C TYR A 216 -3.62 9.38 7.35
N TYR A 217 -3.84 8.12 6.99
CA TYR A 217 -4.77 7.22 7.67
C TYR A 217 -4.32 5.78 7.46
N TRP A 218 -4.42 4.97 8.50
CA TRP A 218 -4.28 3.52 8.42
C TRP A 218 -5.27 2.85 9.37
N ASP A 219 -6.13 2.01 8.83
CA ASP A 219 -6.98 1.12 9.61
C ASP A 219 -7.20 -0.20 8.89
N TYR A 220 -7.61 -1.23 9.64
CA TYR A 220 -8.17 -2.44 9.04
C TYR A 220 -9.31 -2.99 9.88
N GLY A 221 -10.29 -3.58 9.20
CA GLY A 221 -11.42 -4.26 9.84
C GLY A 221 -11.59 -5.68 9.31
N MET A 222 -12.03 -6.61 10.16
CA MET A 222 -12.47 -7.92 9.69
C MET A 222 -13.85 -7.79 9.03
N ILE A 223 -13.97 -8.23 7.79
CA ILE A 223 -15.25 -8.30 7.07
C ILE A 223 -16.22 -9.22 7.83
N LYS A 224 -17.46 -8.76 8.04
CA LYS A 224 -18.57 -9.56 8.59
C LYS A 224 -19.66 -9.76 7.53
N HIS A 225 -19.88 -8.73 6.73
CA HIS A 225 -20.80 -8.70 5.61
C HIS A 225 -20.06 -8.25 4.35
N VAL A 226 -20.51 -8.67 3.16
CA VAL A 226 -19.89 -8.27 1.88
C VAL A 226 -19.80 -6.74 1.75
N SER A 227 -20.75 -6.01 2.33
CA SER A 227 -20.76 -4.53 2.39
C SER A 227 -19.64 -3.91 3.24
N ASP A 228 -18.93 -4.70 4.04
CA ASP A 228 -17.78 -4.20 4.84
C ASP A 228 -16.49 -4.11 4.01
N ASP A 229 -16.47 -4.66 2.80
CA ASP A 229 -15.38 -4.54 1.82
C ASP A 229 -15.42 -3.18 1.09
N ALA A 230 -15.37 -2.12 1.88
CA ALA A 230 -15.42 -0.75 1.40
C ALA A 230 -14.89 0.22 2.46
N PHE A 231 -14.56 1.43 2.04
CA PHE A 231 -14.38 2.59 2.90
C PHE A 231 -15.76 3.12 3.32
N GLN A 232 -15.99 3.20 4.62
CA GLN A 232 -17.31 3.37 5.24
C GLN A 232 -17.43 4.73 5.95
N GLU A 233 -18.65 5.11 6.33
CA GLU A 233 -18.93 6.35 7.06
C GLU A 233 -18.07 6.48 8.34
N LYS A 234 -17.88 5.37 9.06
CA LYS A 234 -17.03 5.33 10.26
C LYS A 234 -15.57 5.69 9.98
N ASP A 235 -15.07 5.39 8.78
CA ASP A 235 -13.71 5.73 8.38
C ASP A 235 -13.62 7.22 8.07
N LEU A 236 -14.56 7.79 7.31
CA LEU A 236 -14.65 9.24 7.07
C LEU A 236 -14.75 10.05 8.37
N LYS A 237 -15.50 9.56 9.36
CA LYS A 237 -15.64 10.23 10.66
C LYS A 237 -14.33 10.31 11.44
N LYS A 238 -13.38 9.39 11.19
CA LYS A 238 -12.04 9.40 11.84
C LYS A 238 -11.07 10.38 11.19
N LEU A 239 -11.41 10.96 10.03
CA LEU A 239 -10.56 11.89 9.28
C LEU A 239 -10.70 13.36 9.71
N LYS A 240 -11.49 13.64 10.76
CA LYS A 240 -11.80 14.99 11.23
C LYS A 240 -10.85 15.44 12.32
#